data_AF-A0AAU9TCD9-F1
#
_entry.id   AF-A0AAU9TCD9-F1
#
_cell.length_a   1.000
_cell.length_b   1.000
_cell.length_c   1.000
_cell.angle_alpha   90.00
_cell.angle_beta   90.00
_cell.angle_gamma   90.00
#
_symmetry.space_group_name_H-M   'P 1'
#
loop_
_entity.id
_entity.type
_entity.pdbx_description
1 polymer ?
#
loop_
_entity_poly.entity_id
_entity_poly.type
_entity_poly.pdbx_seq_one_letter_code
_entity_poly.pdbx_strand_id
1 'polypeptide(L)'
;MFPAYESHYSRSHTQKKYLNSDLSIALMYRLYVTHCNANGQNPVKESYYRKVFVEEFNLTFKKPKNDTCGKCDKFKLQLQVETNFEKKQEIEAEKNEHEKLYESSYAEKRKDNEKAKVNDNVITLSFDLQKCLPTPFLTAGFSFYKRQLWTLNLTIYQVSQSSDAYCLLWDETIAGRGGQEIASCLYHHLNTLPYDLDEINMYSDSCPGQNRNIYVAVMILYFIENSINSPNIINQKFLEPGHTHMEADTIHAAIEKAKKRTAIKIELPKDWANLIRILHRNPRINVVEMQQSQFYNFQKLLTTKYIHRKINSVKEKVNWNKIKWIQCRKVDPGVIYYKYSFNYSEEFKLLSLKRNRNMTRLQLSEDTAPVVTLIPLNDKPIALPGPKVRDLQSFLDYLQPSSRPFYVSLETGPEMEEVLSCSDENC
;
A
#
# COMPACT_ATOMS: atom_id res chain seq x y z
N MET A 1 -7.70 -3.93 28.12
CA MET A 1 -7.89 -5.29 27.57
C MET A 1 -7.70 -5.27 26.06
N PHE A 2 -8.51 -4.54 25.29
CA PHE A 2 -8.36 -4.51 23.83
C PHE A 2 -7.34 -3.45 23.38
N PRO A 3 -6.40 -3.76 22.48
CA PRO A 3 -5.48 -2.79 21.93
C PRO A 3 -6.30 -1.79 21.11
N ALA A 4 -6.17 -0.53 21.47
CA ALA A 4 -6.79 0.57 20.75
C ALA A 4 -5.69 1.41 20.10
N TYR A 5 -5.96 1.91 18.89
CA TYR A 5 -5.01 2.70 18.13
C TYR A 5 -5.50 4.14 17.99
N GLU A 6 -4.56 5.08 17.93
CA GLU A 6 -4.83 6.50 17.70
C GLU A 6 -4.61 6.83 16.22
N SER A 7 -5.55 7.54 15.58
CA SER A 7 -5.36 8.01 14.21
C SER A 7 -4.31 9.13 14.18
N HIS A 8 -3.24 8.95 13.42
CA HIS A 8 -2.09 9.87 13.39
C HIS A 8 -2.42 11.26 12.80
N TYR A 9 -3.54 11.40 12.08
CA TYR A 9 -4.00 12.66 11.46
C TYR A 9 -4.93 13.50 12.35
N SER A 10 -5.42 12.96 13.47
CA SER A 10 -6.40 13.64 14.33
C SER A 10 -5.81 14.19 15.63
N ARG A 11 -4.48 14.18 15.79
CA ARG A 11 -3.82 14.67 17.01
C ARG A 11 -4.11 16.15 17.30
N SER A 12 -4.46 16.94 16.29
CA SER A 12 -4.87 18.34 16.45
C SER A 12 -6.35 18.54 16.77
N HIS A 13 -7.20 17.51 16.64
CA HIS A 13 -8.67 17.68 16.70
C HIS A 13 -9.42 16.71 17.62
N THR A 14 -8.90 15.51 17.95
CA THR A 14 -9.61 14.56 18.84
C THR A 14 -8.68 13.65 19.63
N GLN A 15 -9.06 13.28 20.87
CA GLN A 15 -8.42 12.23 21.69
C GLN A 15 -9.08 10.84 21.53
N LYS A 16 -9.72 10.55 20.37
CA LYS A 16 -10.48 9.31 20.17
C LYS A 16 -9.55 8.13 19.87
N LYS A 17 -9.84 6.99 20.50
CA LYS A 17 -9.12 5.73 20.31
C LYS A 17 -9.99 4.73 19.54
N TYR A 18 -9.42 3.95 18.65
CA TYR A 18 -10.15 3.08 17.73
C TYR A 18 -9.87 1.60 18.00
N LEU A 19 -10.89 0.76 17.85
CA LEU A 19 -10.81 -0.69 17.98
C LEU A 19 -10.90 -1.38 16.61
N ASN A 20 -10.42 -2.62 16.52
CA ASN A 20 -10.47 -3.44 15.30
C ASN A 20 -11.91 -3.50 14.73
N SER A 21 -12.05 -3.40 13.41
CA SER A 21 -13.33 -3.46 12.69
C SER A 21 -14.08 -4.79 12.86
N ASP A 22 -13.35 -5.85 13.19
CA ASP A 22 -13.91 -7.18 13.39
C ASP A 22 -14.49 -7.35 14.81
N LEU A 23 -14.29 -6.36 15.69
CA LEU A 23 -14.90 -6.28 17.02
C LEU A 23 -16.26 -5.57 16.97
N SER A 24 -17.14 -5.93 17.89
CA SER A 24 -18.39 -5.22 18.19
C SER A 24 -18.62 -5.21 19.70
N ILE A 25 -19.41 -4.27 20.26
CA ILE A 25 -19.72 -4.26 21.71
C ILE A 25 -20.26 -5.62 22.16
N ALA A 26 -21.12 -6.25 21.36
CA ALA A 26 -21.67 -7.56 21.67
C ALA A 26 -20.56 -8.62 21.75
N LEU A 27 -19.66 -8.67 20.75
CA LEU A 27 -18.52 -9.58 20.76
C LEU A 27 -17.59 -9.31 21.95
N MET A 28 -17.29 -8.03 22.22
CA MET A 28 -16.44 -7.61 23.33
C MET A 28 -17.03 -7.99 24.68
N TYR A 29 -18.34 -7.82 24.87
CA TYR A 29 -19.03 -8.20 26.10
C TYR A 29 -18.97 -9.72 26.32
N ARG A 30 -19.23 -10.53 25.29
CA ARG A 30 -19.07 -11.99 25.40
C ARG A 30 -17.66 -12.38 25.82
N LEU A 31 -16.65 -11.68 25.28
CA LEU A 31 -15.26 -11.95 25.61
C LEU A 31 -14.89 -11.47 27.03
N TYR A 32 -15.43 -10.33 27.47
CA TYR A 32 -15.35 -9.87 28.85
C TYR A 32 -15.97 -10.88 29.83
N VAL A 33 -17.16 -11.39 29.53
CA VAL A 33 -17.82 -12.44 30.34
C VAL A 33 -16.95 -13.68 30.42
N THR A 34 -16.39 -14.12 29.28
CA THR A 34 -15.49 -15.28 29.23
C THR A 34 -14.25 -15.06 30.10
N HIS A 35 -13.67 -13.87 30.07
CA HIS A 35 -12.50 -13.51 30.88
C HIS A 35 -12.81 -13.40 32.37
N CYS A 36 -13.94 -12.80 32.75
CA CYS A 36 -14.38 -12.75 34.13
C CYS A 36 -14.58 -14.17 34.69
N ASN A 37 -15.26 -15.03 33.95
CA ASN A 37 -15.47 -16.42 34.34
C ASN A 37 -14.14 -17.19 34.49
N ALA A 38 -13.20 -17.00 33.56
CA ALA A 38 -11.88 -17.63 33.62
C ALA A 38 -11.05 -17.17 34.83
N ASN A 39 -11.30 -15.96 35.34
CA ASN A 39 -10.60 -15.38 36.49
C ASN A 39 -11.41 -15.41 37.80
N GLY A 40 -12.53 -16.15 37.85
CA GLY A 40 -13.37 -16.26 39.04
C GLY A 40 -14.09 -14.97 39.44
N GLN A 41 -14.30 -14.05 38.48
CA GLN A 41 -14.98 -12.78 38.69
C GLN A 41 -16.42 -12.82 38.14
N ASN A 42 -17.34 -12.12 38.81
CA ASN A 42 -18.70 -11.97 38.32
C ASN A 42 -18.77 -10.84 37.27
N PRO A 43 -19.19 -11.13 36.02
CA PRO A 43 -19.33 -10.11 35.00
C PRO A 43 -20.52 -9.19 35.28
N VAL A 44 -20.36 -7.90 34.98
CA VAL A 44 -21.48 -6.93 35.01
C VAL A 44 -22.49 -7.21 33.88
N LYS A 45 -23.69 -6.62 33.97
CA LYS A 45 -24.70 -6.69 32.90
C LYS A 45 -24.21 -5.98 31.63
N GLU A 46 -24.60 -6.48 30.45
CA GLU A 46 -24.21 -5.88 29.16
C GLU A 46 -24.57 -4.40 29.08
N SER A 47 -25.72 -4.00 29.63
CA SER A 47 -26.15 -2.60 29.67
C SER A 47 -25.15 -1.70 30.40
N TYR A 48 -24.62 -2.17 31.53
CA TYR A 48 -23.61 -1.44 32.30
C TYR A 48 -22.24 -1.46 31.60
N TYR A 49 -21.86 -2.60 31.02
CA TYR A 49 -20.64 -2.70 30.20
C TYR A 49 -20.67 -1.71 29.02
N ARG A 50 -21.81 -1.63 28.31
CA ARG A 50 -22.02 -0.71 27.19
C ARG A 50 -22.00 0.75 27.65
N LYS A 51 -22.59 1.04 28.81
CA LYS A 51 -22.57 2.39 29.40
C LYS A 51 -21.13 2.83 29.67
N VAL A 52 -20.35 2.02 30.38
CA VAL A 52 -18.93 2.26 30.64
C VAL A 52 -18.14 2.37 29.34
N PHE A 53 -18.40 1.48 28.37
CA PHE A 53 -17.73 1.52 27.07
C PHE A 53 -18.00 2.81 26.29
N VAL A 54 -19.17 3.43 26.42
CA VAL A 54 -19.54 4.66 25.68
C VAL A 54 -19.15 5.92 26.44
N GLU A 55 -19.34 5.93 27.76
CA GLU A 55 -19.21 7.12 28.61
C GLU A 55 -17.80 7.31 29.18
N GLU A 56 -17.09 6.22 29.50
CA GLU A 56 -15.78 6.26 30.20
C GLU A 56 -14.60 6.01 29.25
N PHE A 57 -14.81 5.14 28.25
CA PHE A 57 -13.80 4.82 27.26
C PHE A 57 -14.20 5.50 25.94
N ASN A 58 -13.53 6.58 25.55
CA ASN A 58 -13.78 7.28 24.27
C ASN A 58 -13.34 6.43 23.05
N LEU A 59 -13.86 5.20 22.96
CA LEU A 59 -13.51 4.13 22.03
C LEU A 59 -14.60 3.98 20.97
N THR A 60 -14.22 3.89 19.70
CA THR A 60 -15.16 3.66 18.60
C THR A 60 -14.66 2.50 17.73
N PHE A 61 -15.58 1.65 17.27
CA PHE A 61 -15.26 0.63 16.26
C PHE A 61 -15.03 1.32 14.93
N LYS A 62 -13.93 0.98 14.26
CA LYS A 62 -13.77 1.36 12.86
C LYS A 62 -14.81 0.57 12.04
N LYS A 63 -15.97 1.17 11.75
CA LYS A 63 -16.89 0.61 10.75
C LYS A 63 -16.09 0.49 9.45
N PRO A 64 -16.18 -0.62 8.71
CA PRO A 64 -15.76 -0.59 7.31
C PRO A 64 -16.62 0.47 6.65
N LYS A 65 -16.03 1.63 6.37
CA LYS A 65 -16.67 2.61 5.51
C LYS A 65 -16.77 1.93 4.15
N ASN A 66 -17.92 2.04 3.50
CA ASN A 66 -17.88 2.04 2.04
C ASN A 66 -16.94 3.20 1.69
N ASP A 67 -15.90 2.96 0.90
CA ASP A 67 -14.97 4.02 0.51
C ASP A 67 -15.74 5.07 -0.28
N THR A 68 -16.24 6.08 0.43
CA THR A 68 -16.79 7.30 -0.15
C THR A 68 -15.65 8.29 -0.26
N CYS A 69 -15.57 8.99 -1.38
CA CYS A 69 -14.58 10.03 -1.55
C CYS A 69 -14.77 11.13 -0.49
N GLY A 70 -13.77 11.30 0.38
CA GLY A 70 -13.81 12.29 1.45
C GLY A 70 -13.97 13.72 0.93
N LYS A 71 -13.49 14.01 -0.29
CA LYS A 71 -13.75 15.30 -0.97
C LYS A 71 -15.21 15.46 -1.35
N CYS A 72 -15.83 14.44 -1.94
CA CYS A 72 -17.26 14.48 -2.29
C CYS A 72 -18.14 14.63 -1.05
N ASP A 73 -17.82 13.91 0.03
CA ASP A 73 -18.51 14.06 1.31
C ASP A 73 -18.35 15.49 1.86
N LYS A 74 -17.14 16.05 1.78
CA LYS A 74 -16.86 17.44 2.19
C LYS A 74 -17.65 18.44 1.34
N PHE A 75 -17.63 18.34 0.01
CA PHE A 75 -18.37 19.23 -0.87
C PHE A 75 -19.87 19.16 -0.61
N LYS A 76 -20.40 17.96 -0.42
CA LYS A 76 -21.82 17.75 -0.08
C LYS A 76 -22.19 18.47 1.22
N LEU A 77 -21.38 18.33 2.26
CA LEU A 77 -21.59 19.04 3.53
C LEU A 77 -21.46 20.56 3.38
N GLN A 78 -20.45 21.03 2.65
CA GLN A 78 -20.24 22.46 2.41
C GLN A 78 -21.41 23.10 1.66
N LEU A 79 -21.93 22.45 0.61
CA LEU A 79 -23.10 22.92 -0.15
C LEU A 79 -24.39 22.96 0.67
N GLN A 80 -24.53 22.04 1.64
CA GLN A 80 -25.66 22.00 2.55
C GLN A 80 -25.64 23.12 3.59
N VAL A 81 -24.45 23.43 4.14
CA VAL A 81 -24.29 24.40 5.24
C VAL A 81 -24.10 25.83 4.73
N GLU A 82 -23.45 26.02 3.58
CA GLU A 82 -23.21 27.34 3.02
C GLU A 82 -24.55 28.03 2.71
N THR A 83 -24.62 29.34 2.91
CA THR A 83 -25.82 30.15 2.66
C THR A 83 -25.55 31.23 1.61
N ASN A 84 -24.28 31.59 1.42
CA ASN A 84 -23.86 32.52 0.38
C ASN A 84 -23.90 31.86 -1.01
N PHE A 85 -24.55 32.52 -1.97
CA PHE A 85 -24.75 32.00 -3.32
C PHE A 85 -23.46 31.91 -4.16
N GLU A 86 -22.58 32.90 -4.07
CA GLU A 86 -21.31 32.93 -4.81
C GLU A 86 -20.39 31.79 -4.34
N LYS A 87 -20.24 31.62 -3.01
CA LYS A 87 -19.47 30.51 -2.45
C LYS A 87 -20.04 29.15 -2.81
N LYS A 88 -21.37 29.01 -2.88
CA LYS A 88 -21.99 27.78 -3.38
C LYS A 88 -21.59 27.48 -4.82
N GLN A 89 -21.55 28.49 -5.69
CA GLN A 89 -21.11 28.30 -7.07
C GLN A 89 -19.63 27.88 -7.14
N GLU A 90 -18.77 28.48 -6.32
CA GLU A 90 -17.35 28.09 -6.23
C GLU A 90 -17.20 26.63 -5.79
N ILE A 91 -17.91 26.21 -4.73
CA ILE A 91 -17.88 24.83 -4.24
C ILE A 91 -18.42 23.86 -5.29
N GLU A 92 -19.49 24.22 -6.02
CA GLU A 92 -20.04 23.38 -7.09
C GLU A 92 -19.07 23.29 -8.28
N ALA A 93 -18.36 24.37 -8.61
CA ALA A 93 -17.32 24.36 -9.64
C ALA A 93 -16.15 23.43 -9.25
N GLU A 94 -15.65 23.51 -8.01
CA GLU A 94 -14.60 22.63 -7.49
C GLU A 94 -15.05 21.15 -7.48
N LYS A 95 -16.29 20.90 -7.09
CA LYS A 95 -16.88 19.55 -7.12
C LYS A 95 -16.95 19.00 -8.55
N ASN A 96 -17.45 19.78 -9.49
CA ASN A 96 -17.53 19.38 -10.91
C ASN A 96 -16.14 19.15 -11.52
N GLU A 97 -15.13 19.92 -11.12
CA GLU A 97 -13.74 19.70 -11.53
C GLU A 97 -13.21 18.37 -10.97
N HIS A 98 -13.46 18.08 -9.69
CA HIS A 98 -13.10 16.80 -9.07
C HIS A 98 -13.76 15.60 -9.76
N GLU A 99 -15.05 15.69 -10.10
CA GLU A 99 -15.78 14.64 -10.84
C GLU A 99 -15.20 14.43 -12.24
N LYS A 100 -14.91 15.50 -12.99
CA LYS A 100 -14.25 15.43 -14.30
C LYS A 100 -12.87 14.78 -14.23
N LEU A 101 -12.08 15.10 -13.21
CA LEU A 101 -10.76 14.48 -13.01
C LEU A 101 -10.90 12.97 -12.79
N TYR A 102 -11.83 12.55 -11.94
CA TYR A 102 -12.16 11.15 -11.74
C TYR A 102 -12.54 10.44 -13.04
N GLU A 103 -13.51 10.98 -13.79
CA GLU A 103 -13.97 10.39 -15.06
C GLU A 103 -12.83 10.28 -16.08
N SER A 104 -12.00 11.32 -16.19
CA SER A 104 -10.85 11.34 -17.09
C SER A 104 -9.83 10.26 -16.75
N SER A 105 -9.56 10.02 -15.47
CA SER A 105 -8.62 8.98 -15.02
C SER A 105 -9.11 7.56 -15.37
N TYR A 106 -10.43 7.33 -15.29
CA TYR A 106 -11.06 6.07 -15.65
C TYR A 106 -11.14 5.85 -17.16
N ALA A 107 -11.46 6.89 -17.91
CA ALA A 107 -11.42 6.86 -19.36
C ALA A 107 -10.02 6.51 -19.85
N GLU A 108 -8.99 7.12 -19.25
CA GLU A 108 -7.60 6.86 -19.56
C GLU A 108 -7.20 5.41 -19.24
N LYS A 109 -7.56 4.91 -18.05
CA LYS A 109 -7.33 3.51 -17.69
C LYS A 109 -8.02 2.53 -18.63
N ARG A 110 -9.26 2.82 -19.03
CA ARG A 110 -10.02 2.00 -19.98
C ARG A 110 -9.31 1.94 -21.33
N LYS A 111 -8.87 3.10 -21.84
CA LYS A 111 -8.13 3.20 -23.10
C LYS A 111 -6.83 2.39 -23.05
N ASP A 112 -6.05 2.51 -21.98
CA ASP A 112 -4.81 1.75 -21.82
C ASP A 112 -5.07 0.24 -21.68
N ASN A 113 -6.12 -0.15 -20.97
CA ASN A 113 -6.55 -1.55 -20.88
C ASN A 113 -6.99 -2.12 -22.24
N GLU A 114 -7.71 -1.34 -23.05
CA GLU A 114 -8.10 -1.72 -24.40
C GLU A 114 -6.89 -1.86 -25.32
N LYS A 115 -5.92 -0.94 -25.22
CA LYS A 115 -4.65 -1.01 -25.95
C LYS A 115 -3.86 -2.27 -25.60
N ALA A 116 -3.73 -2.58 -24.31
CA ALA A 116 -3.00 -3.76 -23.83
C ALA A 116 -3.65 -5.09 -24.21
N LYS A 117 -4.97 -5.12 -24.43
CA LYS A 117 -5.67 -6.33 -24.91
C LYS A 117 -5.45 -6.63 -26.38
N VAL A 118 -5.01 -5.65 -27.16
CA VAL A 118 -4.85 -5.75 -28.62
C VAL A 118 -3.37 -5.80 -29.02
N ASN A 119 -2.50 -5.08 -28.33
CA ASN A 119 -1.08 -4.99 -28.65
C ASN A 119 -0.23 -5.75 -27.62
N ASP A 120 0.47 -6.79 -28.07
CA ASP A 120 1.35 -7.62 -27.23
C ASP A 120 2.55 -6.89 -26.64
N ASN A 121 2.97 -5.76 -27.24
CA ASN A 121 4.07 -4.95 -26.75
C ASN A 121 3.62 -3.95 -25.67
N VAL A 122 2.35 -3.96 -25.28
CA VAL A 122 1.78 -3.02 -24.30
C VAL A 122 1.08 -3.79 -23.20
N ILE A 123 1.42 -3.46 -21.96
CA ILE A 123 0.74 -4.01 -20.79
C ILE A 123 0.23 -2.90 -19.89
N THR A 124 -0.87 -3.18 -19.20
CA THR A 124 -1.39 -2.32 -18.14
C THR A 124 -1.36 -3.05 -16.82
N LEU A 125 -0.73 -2.46 -15.81
CA LEU A 125 -0.64 -2.97 -14.45
C LEU A 125 -1.50 -2.10 -13.54
N SER A 126 -2.45 -2.67 -12.81
CA SER A 126 -3.08 -2.01 -11.67
C SER A 126 -2.67 -2.71 -10.39
N PHE A 127 -2.29 -1.95 -9.36
CA PHE A 127 -1.80 -2.56 -8.13
C PHE A 127 -2.27 -1.83 -6.88
N ASP A 128 -2.50 -2.62 -5.84
CA ASP A 128 -2.98 -2.16 -4.55
C ASP A 128 -2.45 -3.03 -3.42
N LEU A 129 -2.19 -2.42 -2.26
CA LEU A 129 -1.74 -3.14 -1.08
C LEU A 129 -2.95 -3.56 -0.25
N GLN A 130 -3.17 -4.86 -0.13
CA GLN A 130 -4.29 -5.40 0.66
C GLN A 130 -4.19 -4.97 2.13
N LYS A 131 -5.35 -4.82 2.78
CA LYS A 131 -5.43 -4.76 4.25
C LYS A 131 -4.59 -5.86 4.88
N CYS A 132 -3.82 -5.51 5.93
CA CYS A 132 -2.92 -6.42 6.61
C CYS A 132 -3.61 -7.72 7.03
N LEU A 133 -2.97 -8.84 6.70
CA LEU A 133 -3.47 -10.18 6.96
C LEU A 133 -2.92 -10.67 8.31
N PRO A 134 -3.77 -10.86 9.34
CA PRO A 134 -3.31 -11.29 10.66
C PRO A 134 -2.74 -12.71 10.61
N THR A 135 -1.60 -12.89 11.25
CA THR A 135 -0.90 -14.17 11.35
C THR A 135 -0.42 -14.35 12.80
N PRO A 136 -0.83 -15.39 13.53
CA PRO A 136 -1.77 -16.43 13.13
C PRO A 136 -3.20 -15.87 13.04
N PHE A 137 -4.01 -16.39 12.13
CA PHE A 137 -5.43 -16.07 12.08
C PHE A 137 -6.19 -16.93 13.07
N LEU A 138 -6.37 -16.40 14.28
CA LEU A 138 -7.12 -17.06 15.34
C LEU A 138 -8.56 -16.54 15.37
N THR A 139 -9.53 -17.43 15.36
CA THR A 139 -10.96 -17.09 15.53
C THR A 139 -11.35 -16.91 17.01
N ALA A 140 -10.47 -17.37 17.92
CA ALA A 140 -10.67 -17.27 19.35
C ALA A 140 -10.52 -15.81 19.80
N GLY A 141 -11.50 -15.30 20.55
CA GLY A 141 -11.58 -13.87 20.75
C GLY A 141 -10.54 -13.26 21.69
N PHE A 142 -9.74 -14.06 22.42
CA PHE A 142 -8.58 -13.54 23.16
C PHE A 142 -7.52 -12.95 22.21
N SER A 143 -7.48 -13.38 20.94
CA SER A 143 -6.52 -12.88 19.95
C SER A 143 -6.78 -11.43 19.56
N PHE A 144 -8.03 -10.96 19.63
CA PHE A 144 -8.38 -9.55 19.38
C PHE A 144 -7.80 -8.59 20.42
N TYR A 145 -7.28 -9.11 21.53
CA TYR A 145 -6.69 -8.33 22.63
C TYR A 145 -5.17 -8.21 22.55
N LYS A 146 -4.56 -8.78 21.52
CA LYS A 146 -3.12 -8.96 21.40
C LYS A 146 -2.63 -8.46 20.04
N ARG A 147 -1.41 -7.95 19.98
CA ARG A 147 -0.80 -7.56 18.70
C ARG A 147 -0.52 -8.80 17.85
N GLN A 148 -0.84 -8.71 16.56
CA GLN A 148 -0.74 -9.81 15.60
C GLN A 148 0.39 -9.54 14.61
N LEU A 149 1.08 -10.59 14.16
CA LEU A 149 2.05 -10.47 13.08
C LEU A 149 1.29 -10.16 11.79
N TRP A 150 1.77 -9.17 11.05
CA TRP A 150 1.15 -8.79 9.79
C TRP A 150 1.84 -9.48 8.62
N THR A 151 1.07 -10.29 7.90
CA THR A 151 1.41 -10.68 6.53
C THR A 151 0.83 -9.62 5.59
N LEU A 152 1.66 -9.14 4.68
CA LEU A 152 1.36 -8.11 3.70
C LEU A 152 1.21 -8.77 2.33
N ASN A 153 0.35 -8.19 1.49
CA ASN A 153 0.10 -8.69 0.14
C ASN A 153 -0.05 -7.50 -0.81
N LEU A 154 0.92 -7.30 -1.71
CA LEU A 154 0.77 -6.41 -2.84
C LEU A 154 0.16 -7.19 -3.99
N THR A 155 -1.05 -6.82 -4.40
CA THR A 155 -1.69 -7.42 -5.56
C THR A 155 -1.37 -6.59 -6.80
N ILE A 156 -0.87 -7.22 -7.86
CA ILE A 156 -0.70 -6.65 -9.19
C ILE A 156 -1.63 -7.38 -10.13
N TYR A 157 -2.52 -6.65 -10.79
CA TYR A 157 -3.37 -7.15 -11.85
C TYR A 157 -2.81 -6.66 -13.18
N GLN A 158 -2.38 -7.61 -14.01
CA GLN A 158 -1.82 -7.36 -15.33
C GLN A 158 -2.91 -7.58 -16.38
N VAL A 159 -3.22 -6.53 -17.13
CA VAL A 159 -4.04 -6.60 -18.34
C VAL A 159 -3.12 -6.70 -19.54
N SER A 160 -3.31 -7.77 -20.31
CA SER A 160 -2.70 -8.02 -21.62
C SER A 160 -3.72 -8.79 -22.47
N GLN A 161 -3.32 -9.45 -23.57
CA GLN A 161 -4.19 -10.39 -24.29
C GLN A 161 -4.73 -11.51 -23.36
N SER A 162 -3.88 -12.01 -22.46
CA SER A 162 -4.27 -12.91 -21.37
C SER A 162 -3.96 -12.22 -20.04
N SER A 163 -5.00 -11.77 -19.34
CA SER A 163 -4.80 -11.13 -18.05
C SER A 163 -4.25 -12.13 -17.02
N ASP A 164 -3.43 -11.62 -16.10
CA ASP A 164 -2.87 -12.37 -14.97
C ASP A 164 -3.01 -11.56 -13.69
N ALA A 165 -3.07 -12.25 -12.55
CA ALA A 165 -3.00 -11.61 -11.25
C ALA A 165 -1.79 -12.15 -10.48
N TYR A 166 -1.11 -11.28 -9.75
CA TYR A 166 0.04 -11.61 -8.93
C TYR A 166 -0.21 -11.14 -7.51
N CYS A 167 0.03 -12.00 -6.52
CA CYS A 167 0.03 -11.64 -5.11
C CYS A 167 1.47 -11.81 -4.59
N LEU A 168 2.11 -10.69 -4.28
CA LEU A 168 3.46 -10.64 -3.73
C LEU A 168 3.32 -10.53 -2.22
N LEU A 169 3.65 -11.61 -1.50
CA LEU A 169 3.49 -11.71 -0.05
C LEU A 169 4.83 -11.63 0.67
N TRP A 170 4.82 -10.95 1.81
CA TRP A 170 5.88 -10.95 2.80
C TRP A 170 5.28 -10.65 4.17
N ASP A 171 5.98 -10.94 5.25
CA ASP A 171 5.58 -10.49 6.58
C ASP A 171 6.49 -9.37 7.10
N GLU A 172 6.04 -8.69 8.15
CA GLU A 172 6.73 -7.54 8.74
C GLU A 172 8.13 -7.85 9.31
N THR A 173 8.51 -9.12 9.50
CA THR A 173 9.90 -9.48 9.82
C THR A 173 10.82 -9.44 8.61
N ILE A 174 10.27 -9.49 7.39
CA ILE A 174 11.04 -9.45 6.14
C ILE A 174 11.26 -7.99 5.72
N ALA A 175 10.18 -7.22 5.65
CA ALA A 175 10.19 -5.83 5.19
C ALA A 175 8.95 -5.05 5.69
N GLY A 176 9.03 -3.72 5.64
CA GLY A 176 7.90 -2.84 5.97
C GLY A 176 6.83 -2.80 4.87
N ARG A 177 6.09 -1.69 4.78
CA ARG A 177 5.04 -1.46 3.75
C ARG A 177 5.08 -0.06 3.15
N GLY A 178 6.25 0.58 3.17
CA GLY A 178 6.47 1.91 2.64
C GLY A 178 6.80 1.88 1.15
N GLY A 179 7.10 3.05 0.60
CA GLY A 179 7.33 3.20 -0.83
C GLY A 179 8.55 2.45 -1.37
N GLN A 180 9.55 2.14 -0.54
CA GLN A 180 10.69 1.33 -0.97
C GLN A 180 10.30 -0.15 -1.12
N GLU A 181 9.45 -0.66 -0.24
CA GLU A 181 8.92 -2.02 -0.33
C GLU A 181 8.00 -2.19 -1.52
N ILE A 182 7.08 -1.24 -1.74
CA ILE A 182 6.25 -1.23 -2.95
C ILE A 182 7.12 -1.17 -4.20
N ALA A 183 8.08 -0.25 -4.26
CA ALA A 183 9.00 -0.13 -5.39
C ALA A 183 9.79 -1.44 -5.63
N SER A 184 10.14 -2.17 -4.57
CA SER A 184 10.87 -3.44 -4.67
C SER A 184 10.00 -4.55 -5.26
N CYS A 185 8.74 -4.64 -4.82
CA CYS A 185 7.78 -5.59 -5.37
C CYS A 185 7.48 -5.30 -6.85
N LEU A 186 7.30 -4.03 -7.21
CA LEU A 186 7.13 -3.61 -8.60
C LEU A 186 8.38 -3.90 -9.42
N TYR A 187 9.57 -3.59 -8.90
CA TYR A 187 10.83 -3.91 -9.58
C TYR A 187 10.98 -5.42 -9.81
N HIS A 188 10.65 -6.25 -8.81
CA HIS A 188 10.65 -7.70 -8.98
C HIS A 188 9.73 -8.13 -10.13
N HIS A 189 8.47 -7.68 -10.12
CA HIS A 189 7.52 -8.02 -11.17
C HIS A 189 7.93 -7.50 -12.55
N LEU A 190 8.45 -6.26 -12.64
CA LEU A 190 8.95 -5.69 -13.90
C LEU A 190 10.08 -6.53 -14.52
N ASN A 191 10.93 -7.16 -13.70
CA ASN A 191 11.97 -8.07 -14.17
C ASN A 191 11.45 -9.46 -14.59
N THR A 192 10.19 -9.80 -14.30
CA THR A 192 9.55 -11.05 -14.75
C THR A 192 8.76 -10.89 -16.05
N LEU A 193 8.60 -9.67 -16.53
CA LEU A 193 7.83 -9.36 -17.74
C LEU A 193 8.52 -9.89 -19.00
N PRO A 194 7.74 -10.17 -20.07
CA PRO A 194 8.29 -10.60 -21.34
C PRO A 194 9.22 -9.55 -21.95
N TYR A 195 10.10 -10.01 -22.84
CA TYR A 195 10.97 -9.15 -23.62
C TYR A 195 10.19 -8.32 -24.63
N ASP A 196 10.81 -7.25 -25.14
CA ASP A 196 10.31 -6.43 -26.27
C ASP A 196 9.01 -5.63 -26.02
N LEU A 197 8.71 -5.31 -24.75
CA LEU A 197 7.63 -4.36 -24.45
C LEU A 197 8.00 -2.96 -24.93
N ASP A 198 7.06 -2.27 -25.58
CA ASP A 198 7.21 -0.86 -25.95
C ASP A 198 6.77 0.07 -24.82
N GLU A 199 5.67 -0.30 -24.15
CA GLU A 199 5.01 0.56 -23.16
C GLU A 199 4.43 -0.22 -21.99
N ILE A 200 4.69 0.26 -20.78
CA ILE A 200 4.05 -0.24 -19.55
C ILE A 200 3.25 0.89 -18.91
N ASN A 201 1.96 0.65 -18.71
CA ASN A 201 1.05 1.57 -18.04
C ASN A 201 0.71 1.09 -16.63
N MET A 202 1.19 1.78 -15.61
CA MET A 202 1.02 1.42 -14.21
C MET A 202 -0.02 2.33 -13.54
N TYR A 203 -1.00 1.74 -12.86
CA TYR A 203 -2.07 2.43 -12.16
C TYR A 203 -2.06 2.08 -10.67
N SER A 204 -2.14 3.10 -9.83
CA SER A 204 -2.20 2.95 -8.37
C SER A 204 -3.06 4.01 -7.71
N ASP A 205 -3.32 3.84 -6.43
CA ASP A 205 -3.82 4.93 -5.58
C ASP A 205 -2.81 6.10 -5.51
N SER A 206 -3.25 7.20 -4.90
CA SER A 206 -2.45 8.40 -4.71
C SER A 206 -1.67 8.43 -3.37
N CYS A 207 -1.52 7.30 -2.68
CA CYS A 207 -0.94 7.22 -1.33
C CYS A 207 0.54 7.68 -1.35
N PRO A 208 0.90 8.80 -0.69
CA PRO A 208 2.28 9.30 -0.74
C PRO A 208 3.28 8.37 -0.04
N GLY A 209 2.86 7.68 1.02
CA GLY A 209 3.71 6.78 1.78
C GLY A 209 4.11 5.52 1.01
N GLN A 210 3.34 5.14 -0.02
CA GLN A 210 3.45 3.87 -0.74
C GLN A 210 3.73 4.08 -2.22
N ASN A 211 2.84 4.78 -2.93
CA ASN A 211 2.82 4.76 -4.39
C ASN A 211 3.29 6.08 -5.00
N ARG A 212 2.78 7.22 -4.50
CA ARG A 212 3.07 8.56 -5.03
C ARG A 212 4.25 9.21 -4.34
N ASN A 213 5.43 8.65 -4.55
CA ASN A 213 6.68 9.16 -4.00
C ASN A 213 7.84 9.02 -4.99
N ILE A 214 8.95 9.67 -4.63
CA ILE A 214 10.19 9.67 -5.41
C ILE A 214 10.81 8.27 -5.53
N TYR A 215 10.59 7.37 -4.57
CA TYR A 215 11.23 6.04 -4.56
C TYR A 215 10.73 5.16 -5.70
N VAL A 216 9.41 5.13 -5.92
CA VAL A 216 8.82 4.43 -7.08
C VAL A 216 9.31 5.06 -8.38
N ALA A 217 9.35 6.39 -8.47
CA ALA A 217 9.82 7.07 -9.67
C ALA A 217 11.29 6.77 -10.01
N VAL A 218 12.19 6.76 -9.03
CA VAL A 218 13.61 6.40 -9.27
C VAL A 218 13.81 4.92 -9.52
N MET A 219 12.95 4.06 -8.97
CA MET A 219 12.94 2.64 -9.32
C MET A 219 12.61 2.45 -10.79
N ILE A 220 11.58 3.15 -11.31
CA ILE A 220 11.22 3.11 -12.73
C ILE A 220 12.37 3.60 -13.61
N LEU A 221 12.97 4.75 -13.27
CA LEU A 221 14.15 5.26 -13.99
C LEU A 221 15.30 4.24 -14.00
N TYR A 222 15.60 3.67 -12.84
CA TYR A 222 16.66 2.67 -12.71
C TYR A 222 16.37 1.42 -13.55
N PHE A 223 15.13 0.91 -13.52
CA PHE A 223 14.72 -0.24 -14.32
C PHE A 223 14.87 0.03 -15.82
N ILE A 224 14.37 1.19 -16.30
CA ILE A 224 14.48 1.57 -17.71
C ILE A 224 15.95 1.65 -18.16
N GLU A 225 16.82 2.18 -17.32
CA GLU A 225 18.21 2.44 -17.68
C GLU A 225 19.11 1.20 -17.63
N ASN A 226 18.81 0.22 -16.78
CA ASN A 226 19.73 -0.90 -16.51
C ASN A 226 19.17 -2.26 -16.94
N SER A 227 17.87 -2.38 -17.24
CA SER A 227 17.33 -3.65 -17.74
C SER A 227 17.66 -3.81 -19.22
N ILE A 228 18.20 -4.99 -19.58
CA ILE A 228 18.56 -5.35 -20.96
C ILE A 228 17.34 -5.20 -21.89
N ASN A 229 16.14 -5.49 -21.35
CA ASN A 229 14.88 -5.51 -22.10
C ASN A 229 13.90 -4.48 -21.55
N SER A 230 14.41 -3.31 -21.16
CA SER A 230 13.55 -2.22 -20.71
C SER A 230 12.66 -1.69 -21.84
N PRO A 231 11.40 -1.36 -21.51
CA PRO A 231 10.50 -0.75 -22.47
C PRO A 231 10.92 0.67 -22.83
N ASN A 232 10.39 1.16 -23.94
CA ASN A 232 10.64 2.52 -24.40
C ASN A 232 10.02 3.55 -23.44
N ILE A 233 8.84 3.24 -22.89
CA ILE A 233 8.08 4.14 -22.01
C ILE A 233 7.50 3.35 -20.83
N ILE A 234 7.63 3.91 -19.62
CA ILE A 234 6.84 3.49 -18.45
C ILE A 234 6.07 4.69 -17.93
N ASN A 235 4.75 4.51 -17.82
CA ASN A 235 3.83 5.47 -17.23
C ASN A 235 3.42 4.99 -15.84
N GLN A 236 3.45 5.87 -14.84
CA GLN A 236 2.77 5.69 -13.57
C GLN A 236 1.67 6.74 -13.44
N LYS A 237 0.43 6.29 -13.40
CA LYS A 237 -0.80 7.09 -13.39
C LYS A 237 -1.53 6.89 -12.06
N PHE A 238 -1.91 7.98 -11.42
CA PHE A 238 -2.51 7.97 -10.08
C PHE A 238 -4.00 8.21 -10.16
N LEU A 239 -4.80 7.26 -9.68
CA LEU A 239 -6.26 7.35 -9.66
C LEU A 239 -6.73 8.30 -8.54
N GLU A 240 -7.91 8.91 -8.74
CA GLU A 240 -8.54 9.76 -7.72
C GLU A 240 -9.04 8.92 -6.55
N PRO A 241 -8.65 9.25 -5.32
CA PRO A 241 -9.08 8.55 -4.12
C PRO A 241 -10.59 8.49 -3.88
N GLY A 242 -11.06 7.39 -3.30
CA GLY A 242 -12.45 7.20 -2.86
C GLY A 242 -13.48 7.09 -3.99
N HIS A 243 -13.01 6.99 -5.23
CA HIS A 243 -13.78 6.53 -6.38
C HIS A 243 -13.08 5.35 -7.09
N THR A 244 -12.06 4.78 -6.45
CA THR A 244 -11.23 3.75 -7.05
C THR A 244 -11.88 2.37 -6.90
N HIS A 245 -12.37 1.82 -8.00
CA HIS A 245 -12.49 0.38 -8.22
C HIS A 245 -11.28 -0.09 -9.03
N MET A 246 -10.35 -0.79 -8.39
CA MET A 246 -9.22 -1.45 -9.03
C MET A 246 -9.50 -2.93 -9.25
N GLU A 247 -8.91 -3.51 -10.29
CA GLU A 247 -9.04 -4.94 -10.56
C GLU A 247 -8.40 -5.77 -9.43
N ALA A 248 -7.37 -5.22 -8.78
CA ALA A 248 -6.76 -5.75 -7.55
C ALA A 248 -7.79 -5.94 -6.41
N ASP A 249 -8.79 -5.06 -6.27
CA ASP A 249 -9.83 -5.17 -5.24
C ASP A 249 -10.66 -6.44 -5.40
N THR A 250 -10.85 -6.89 -6.64
CA THR A 250 -11.59 -8.13 -6.92
C THR A 250 -10.83 -9.36 -6.41
N ILE A 251 -9.49 -9.31 -6.39
CA ILE A 251 -8.62 -10.35 -5.82
C ILE A 251 -8.66 -10.27 -4.30
N HIS A 252 -8.56 -9.07 -3.72
CA HIS A 252 -8.69 -8.86 -2.27
C HIS A 252 -10.03 -9.38 -1.73
N ALA A 253 -11.13 -9.08 -2.42
CA ALA A 253 -12.46 -9.58 -2.08
C ALA A 253 -12.55 -11.11 -2.14
N ALA A 254 -11.88 -11.74 -3.12
CA ALA A 254 -11.82 -13.21 -3.22
C ALA A 254 -11.04 -13.82 -2.05
N ILE A 255 -9.90 -13.23 -1.68
CA ILE A 255 -9.08 -13.66 -0.54
C ILE A 255 -9.87 -13.53 0.77
N GLU A 256 -10.53 -12.39 1.02
CA GLU A 256 -11.36 -12.17 2.21
C GLU A 256 -12.55 -13.13 2.28
N LYS A 257 -13.18 -13.46 1.14
CA LYS A 257 -14.25 -14.46 1.08
C LYS A 257 -13.73 -15.86 1.39
N ALA A 258 -12.54 -16.22 0.90
CA ALA A 258 -11.91 -17.51 1.16
C ALA A 258 -11.50 -17.65 2.62
N LYS A 259 -10.87 -16.61 3.20
CA LYS A 259 -10.54 -16.50 4.62
C LYS A 259 -11.73 -16.79 5.54
N LYS A 260 -12.93 -16.30 5.21
CA LYS A 260 -14.14 -16.52 6.04
C LYS A 260 -14.69 -17.95 5.94
N ARG A 261 -14.33 -18.71 4.91
CA ARG A 261 -14.88 -20.04 4.61
C ARG A 261 -13.87 -21.17 4.79
N THR A 262 -12.59 -20.84 4.94
CA THR A 262 -11.52 -21.83 5.01
C THR A 262 -11.55 -22.58 6.33
N ALA A 263 -11.41 -23.90 6.26
CA ALA A 263 -11.12 -24.76 7.41
C ALA A 263 -9.60 -24.85 7.69
N ILE A 264 -8.77 -24.34 6.77
CA ILE A 264 -7.32 -24.32 6.90
C ILE A 264 -6.96 -23.34 8.02
N LYS A 265 -6.21 -23.83 9.00
CA LYS A 265 -5.62 -22.97 10.04
C LYS A 265 -4.48 -22.17 9.43
N ILE A 266 -4.60 -20.86 9.44
CA ILE A 266 -3.53 -19.96 8.99
C ILE A 266 -2.68 -19.63 10.22
N GLU A 267 -1.56 -20.31 10.38
CA GLU A 267 -0.67 -20.16 11.54
C GLU A 267 0.67 -19.53 11.16
N LEU A 268 1.06 -19.55 9.88
CA LEU A 268 2.31 -19.00 9.37
C LEU A 268 2.06 -18.12 8.13
N PRO A 269 2.95 -17.18 7.80
CA PRO A 269 2.80 -16.35 6.60
C PRO A 269 2.63 -17.17 5.31
N LYS A 270 3.36 -18.29 5.18
CA LYS A 270 3.23 -19.23 4.06
C LYS A 270 1.83 -19.86 3.94
N ASP A 271 1.06 -19.95 5.02
CA ASP A 271 -0.28 -20.51 4.98
C ASP A 271 -1.24 -19.57 4.24
N TRP A 272 -1.03 -18.25 4.32
CA TRP A 272 -1.70 -17.29 3.44
C TRP A 272 -1.35 -17.53 1.98
N ALA A 273 -0.06 -17.70 1.66
CA ALA A 273 0.38 -17.99 0.30
C ALA A 273 -0.30 -19.27 -0.24
N ASN A 274 -0.35 -20.33 0.57
CA ASN A 274 -1.02 -21.58 0.21
C ASN A 274 -2.53 -21.41 0.02
N LEU A 275 -3.21 -20.65 0.89
CA LEU A 275 -4.63 -20.33 0.73
C LEU A 275 -4.90 -19.58 -0.58
N ILE A 276 -4.05 -18.63 -0.95
CA ILE A 276 -4.21 -17.84 -2.18
C ILE A 276 -3.96 -18.70 -3.42
N ARG A 277 -2.95 -19.59 -3.39
CA ARG A 277 -2.61 -20.50 -4.51
C ARG A 277 -3.76 -21.42 -4.92
N ILE A 278 -4.61 -21.83 -3.97
CA ILE A 278 -5.73 -22.74 -4.24
C ILE A 278 -7.00 -22.03 -4.72
N LEU A 279 -7.00 -20.69 -4.80
CA LEU A 279 -8.16 -19.94 -5.27
C LEU A 279 -8.35 -20.12 -6.78
N HIS A 280 -9.48 -20.70 -7.15
CA HIS A 280 -9.87 -20.86 -8.55
C HIS A 280 -10.46 -19.54 -9.07
N ARG A 281 -9.65 -18.80 -9.84
CA ARG A 281 -9.99 -17.49 -10.40
C ARG A 281 -9.59 -17.42 -11.86
N ASN A 282 -10.29 -16.57 -12.60
CA ASN A 282 -9.89 -16.09 -13.91
C ASN A 282 -9.83 -14.55 -13.83
N PRO A 283 -8.64 -13.94 -13.96
CA PRO A 283 -7.34 -14.56 -14.25
C PRO A 283 -6.79 -15.40 -13.09
N ARG A 284 -5.85 -16.30 -13.40
CA ARG A 284 -5.16 -17.13 -12.40
C ARG A 284 -4.32 -16.22 -11.49
N ILE A 285 -4.24 -16.58 -10.21
CA ILE A 285 -3.40 -15.88 -9.24
C ILE A 285 -2.05 -16.58 -9.14
N ASN A 286 -0.99 -15.85 -9.45
CA ASN A 286 0.41 -16.23 -9.27
C ASN A 286 0.88 -15.70 -7.91
N VAL A 287 1.35 -16.60 -7.04
CA VAL A 287 1.73 -16.24 -5.67
C VAL A 287 3.25 -16.23 -5.55
N VAL A 288 3.80 -15.09 -5.18
CA VAL A 288 5.24 -14.85 -5.00
C VAL A 288 5.50 -14.56 -3.53
N GLU A 289 6.33 -15.37 -2.89
CA GLU A 289 6.78 -15.14 -1.51
C GLU A 289 8.09 -14.35 -1.56
N MET A 290 7.99 -13.04 -1.33
CA MET A 290 9.11 -12.10 -1.40
C MET A 290 10.11 -12.36 -0.26
N GLN A 291 11.38 -12.44 -0.63
CA GLN A 291 12.50 -12.64 0.29
C GLN A 291 13.13 -11.31 0.69
N GLN A 292 13.80 -11.29 1.84
CA GLN A 292 14.44 -10.08 2.36
C GLN A 292 15.43 -9.44 1.37
N SER A 293 16.23 -10.25 0.69
CA SER A 293 17.20 -9.78 -0.32
C SER A 293 16.56 -9.15 -1.56
N GLN A 294 15.25 -9.30 -1.75
CA GLN A 294 14.51 -8.73 -2.87
C GLN A 294 13.92 -7.34 -2.55
N PHE A 295 14.10 -6.85 -1.32
CA PHE A 295 13.75 -5.49 -0.92
C PHE A 295 14.98 -4.58 -1.01
N TYR A 296 14.90 -3.50 -1.79
CA TYR A 296 16.04 -2.65 -2.12
C TYR A 296 15.91 -1.22 -1.58
N ASN A 297 17.06 -0.62 -1.24
CA ASN A 297 17.14 0.77 -0.81
C ASN A 297 17.23 1.74 -2.01
N PHE A 298 16.08 2.10 -2.57
CA PHE A 298 16.00 3.07 -3.66
C PHE A 298 16.38 4.50 -3.24
N GLN A 299 16.30 4.83 -1.95
CA GLN A 299 16.82 6.10 -1.44
C GLN A 299 18.32 6.24 -1.69
N LYS A 300 19.09 5.14 -1.66
CA LYS A 300 20.52 5.16 -1.98
C LYS A 300 20.78 5.66 -3.40
N LEU A 301 19.89 5.38 -4.36
CA LEU A 301 20.01 5.89 -5.74
C LEU A 301 19.98 7.41 -5.80
N LEU A 302 19.20 8.08 -4.94
CA LEU A 302 19.16 9.55 -4.84
C LEU A 302 20.44 10.18 -4.28
N THR A 303 21.33 9.37 -3.70
CA THR A 303 22.63 9.82 -3.16
C THR A 303 23.82 9.34 -3.98
N THR A 304 23.60 8.43 -4.95
CA THR A 304 24.66 7.82 -5.77
C THR A 304 24.51 8.18 -7.25
N LYS A 305 23.37 7.81 -7.85
CA LYS A 305 23.09 7.96 -9.30
C LYS A 305 22.34 9.26 -9.62
N TYR A 306 21.31 9.57 -8.84
CA TYR A 306 20.39 10.69 -9.06
C TYR A 306 20.58 11.80 -8.01
N ILE A 307 19.92 12.94 -8.19
CA ILE A 307 19.76 14.00 -7.18
C ILE A 307 18.27 14.28 -7.00
N HIS A 308 17.80 14.27 -5.76
CA HIS A 308 16.43 14.68 -5.44
C HIS A 308 16.27 16.20 -5.61
N ARG A 309 15.75 16.64 -6.75
CA ARG A 309 15.44 18.05 -7.02
C ARG A 309 13.99 18.36 -6.68
N LYS A 310 13.76 19.53 -6.07
CA LYS A 310 12.41 20.05 -5.73
C LYS A 310 11.88 21.06 -6.75
N ILE A 311 12.71 21.38 -7.74
CA ILE A 311 12.47 22.41 -8.74
C ILE A 311 12.63 21.75 -10.12
N ASN A 312 11.70 22.04 -11.03
CA ASN A 312 11.72 21.51 -12.39
C ASN A 312 12.69 22.27 -13.31
N SER A 313 12.76 21.87 -14.58
CA SER A 313 13.69 22.44 -15.56
C SER A 313 13.41 23.91 -15.90
N VAL A 314 12.20 24.41 -15.62
CA VAL A 314 11.76 25.80 -15.82
C VAL A 314 11.79 26.61 -14.50
N LYS A 315 12.47 26.10 -13.47
CA LYS A 315 12.60 26.73 -12.15
C LYS A 315 11.31 26.84 -11.32
N GLU A 316 10.29 26.04 -11.63
CA GLU A 316 9.06 25.96 -10.82
C GLU A 316 9.16 24.88 -9.73
N LYS A 317 8.50 25.12 -8.59
CA LYS A 317 8.41 24.12 -7.50
C LYS A 317 7.54 22.93 -7.93
N VAL A 318 8.05 21.71 -7.73
CA VAL A 318 7.31 20.48 -8.00
C VAL A 318 6.40 20.13 -6.82
N ASN A 319 5.10 19.94 -7.08
CA ASN A 319 4.14 19.50 -6.07
C ASN A 319 3.77 18.02 -6.29
N TRP A 320 4.49 17.13 -5.61
CA TRP A 320 4.29 15.67 -5.68
C TRP A 320 2.86 15.23 -5.37
N ASN A 321 2.19 15.90 -4.42
CA ASN A 321 0.82 15.56 -4.03
C ASN A 321 -0.23 15.93 -5.08
N LYS A 322 0.14 16.68 -6.12
CA LYS A 322 -0.73 17.02 -7.25
C LYS A 322 -0.41 16.21 -8.51
N ILE A 323 0.69 15.46 -8.54
CA ILE A 323 1.08 14.69 -9.72
C ILE A 323 0.03 13.59 -9.97
N LYS A 324 -0.40 13.49 -11.23
CA LYS A 324 -1.37 12.49 -11.72
C LYS A 324 -0.76 11.54 -12.73
N TRP A 325 0.28 11.97 -13.42
CA TRP A 325 0.96 11.15 -14.41
C TRP A 325 2.46 11.40 -14.31
N ILE A 326 3.22 10.36 -14.05
CA ILE A 326 4.68 10.28 -14.19
C ILE A 326 5.00 9.43 -15.41
N GLN A 327 5.91 9.88 -16.26
CA GLN A 327 6.39 9.14 -17.42
C GLN A 327 7.92 9.15 -17.41
N CYS A 328 8.50 7.97 -17.58
CA CYS A 328 9.93 7.77 -17.76
C CYS A 328 10.15 7.19 -19.16
N ARG A 329 11.22 7.63 -19.84
CA ARG A 329 11.50 7.27 -21.23
C ARG A 329 12.91 6.73 -21.36
N LYS A 330 13.08 5.66 -22.13
CA LYS A 330 14.40 5.06 -22.40
C LYS A 330 15.37 6.03 -23.09
N VAL A 331 14.84 6.88 -23.96
CA VAL A 331 15.60 7.87 -24.72
C VAL A 331 16.13 9.05 -23.88
N ASP A 332 15.56 9.31 -22.69
CA ASP A 332 15.98 10.40 -21.82
C ASP A 332 16.21 9.91 -20.39
N PRO A 333 17.32 9.20 -20.14
CA PRO A 333 17.62 8.59 -18.84
C PRO A 333 17.75 9.66 -17.75
N GLY A 334 17.33 9.35 -16.52
CA GLY A 334 17.41 10.27 -15.38
C GLY A 334 16.50 11.51 -15.46
N VAL A 335 15.53 11.55 -16.37
CA VAL A 335 14.52 12.62 -16.47
C VAL A 335 13.13 12.05 -16.21
N ILE A 336 12.41 12.70 -15.29
CA ILE A 336 11.00 12.43 -15.01
C ILE A 336 10.16 13.44 -15.77
N TYR A 337 9.24 12.95 -16.60
CA TYR A 337 8.18 13.74 -17.21
C TYR A 337 6.95 13.62 -16.32
N TYR A 338 6.28 14.73 -15.99
CA TYR A 338 5.08 14.67 -15.16
C TYR A 338 3.98 15.67 -15.57
N LYS A 339 2.73 15.33 -15.23
CA LYS A 339 1.54 16.19 -15.37
C LYS A 339 0.73 16.22 -14.08
N TYR A 340 -0.05 17.30 -13.92
CA TYR A 340 -1.03 17.43 -12.84
C TYR A 340 -2.45 17.02 -13.28
N SER A 341 -2.64 16.66 -14.55
CA SER A 341 -3.90 16.18 -15.10
C SER A 341 -3.70 15.00 -16.07
N PHE A 342 -4.81 14.42 -16.54
CA PHE A 342 -4.83 13.45 -17.64
C PHE A 342 -5.08 14.11 -19.01
N ASN A 343 -5.01 15.45 -19.10
CA ASN A 343 -5.22 16.16 -20.35
C ASN A 343 -4.06 15.92 -21.32
N TYR A 344 -4.37 15.42 -22.51
CA TYR A 344 -3.39 15.18 -23.58
C TYR A 344 -2.82 16.47 -24.17
N SER A 345 -3.60 17.55 -24.18
CA SER A 345 -3.18 18.85 -24.68
C SER A 345 -2.22 19.57 -23.72
N GLU A 346 -2.18 19.16 -22.44
CA GLU A 346 -1.17 19.66 -21.49
C GLU A 346 0.20 19.07 -21.87
N GLU A 347 1.24 19.89 -21.94
CA GLU A 347 2.61 19.39 -22.13
C GLU A 347 3.17 18.80 -20.84
N PHE A 348 4.04 17.80 -20.95
CA PHE A 348 4.74 17.26 -19.79
C PHE A 348 5.71 18.30 -19.22
N LYS A 349 5.67 18.50 -17.91
CA LYS A 349 6.72 19.21 -17.18
C LYS A 349 7.90 18.27 -16.96
N LEU A 350 9.13 18.82 -17.00
CA LEU A 350 10.36 18.02 -16.93
C LEU A 350 11.09 18.24 -15.62
N LEU A 351 11.38 17.14 -14.92
CA LEU A 351 12.21 17.10 -13.72
C LEU A 351 13.46 16.25 -13.98
N SER A 352 14.59 16.91 -14.27
CA SER A 352 15.87 16.22 -14.42
C SER A 352 16.45 15.86 -13.05
N LEU A 353 16.69 14.58 -12.81
CA LEU A 353 17.40 14.07 -11.62
C LEU A 353 18.88 13.76 -11.91
N LYS A 354 19.38 14.10 -13.10
CA LYS A 354 20.77 13.89 -13.50
C LYS A 354 21.72 14.61 -12.54
N ARG A 355 22.85 13.97 -12.24
CA ARG A 355 23.97 14.61 -11.53
C ARG A 355 24.77 15.44 -12.52
N ASN A 356 24.98 16.72 -12.21
CA ASN A 356 26.00 17.49 -12.90
C ASN A 356 27.34 16.93 -12.43
N ARG A 357 28.02 16.14 -13.26
CA ARG A 357 29.42 15.80 -12.99
C ARG A 357 30.20 17.10 -13.12
N ASN A 358 30.79 17.59 -12.03
CA ASN A 358 31.77 18.66 -12.14
C ASN A 358 32.88 18.17 -13.08
N MET A 359 33.15 18.96 -14.12
CA MET A 359 34.15 18.73 -15.18
C MET A 359 35.59 18.53 -14.67
N THR A 360 35.84 18.60 -13.37
CA THR A 360 37.19 18.51 -12.79
C THR A 360 37.70 17.07 -12.59
N ARG A 361 36.94 16.03 -12.96
CA ARG A 361 37.37 14.63 -12.77
C ARG A 361 36.92 13.66 -13.88
N LEU A 362 37.16 13.99 -15.15
CA LEU A 362 36.93 13.09 -16.29
C LEU A 362 38.10 13.12 -17.29
N GLN A 363 39.24 12.58 -16.86
CA GLN A 363 40.16 11.81 -17.71
C GLN A 363 40.28 10.38 -17.14
N LEU A 364 39.14 9.77 -16.82
CA LEU A 364 39.06 8.33 -16.59
C LEU A 364 37.93 7.86 -17.50
N SER A 365 38.34 7.21 -18.58
CA SER A 365 37.60 6.35 -19.51
C SER A 365 36.08 6.32 -19.38
N GLU A 366 35.40 6.62 -20.48
CA GLU A 366 33.94 6.53 -20.65
C GLU A 366 33.35 5.11 -20.45
N ASP A 367 34.17 4.08 -20.22
CA ASP A 367 33.74 2.68 -20.15
C ASP A 367 33.54 2.07 -18.74
N THR A 368 33.71 2.83 -17.66
CA THR A 368 33.43 2.29 -16.31
C THR A 368 32.75 3.33 -15.41
N ALA A 369 31.53 3.75 -15.75
CA ALA A 369 30.64 4.22 -14.71
C ALA A 369 30.40 3.05 -13.76
N PRO A 370 30.69 3.16 -12.44
CA PRO A 370 30.48 2.04 -11.53
C PRO A 370 29.01 1.64 -11.60
N VAL A 371 28.76 0.36 -11.92
CA VAL A 371 27.42 -0.22 -11.88
C VAL A 371 26.88 0.02 -10.48
N VAL A 372 25.91 0.92 -10.35
CA VAL A 372 25.26 1.19 -9.07
C VAL A 372 24.44 -0.05 -8.76
N THR A 373 25.02 -0.92 -7.94
CA THR A 373 24.40 -2.15 -7.48
C THR A 373 23.32 -1.77 -6.48
N LEU A 374 22.10 -2.27 -6.67
CA LEU A 374 21.04 -2.10 -5.68
C LEU A 374 21.46 -2.83 -4.40
N ILE A 375 21.42 -2.12 -3.28
CA ILE A 375 21.69 -2.70 -1.97
C ILE A 375 20.37 -3.12 -1.31
N PRO A 376 20.37 -4.20 -0.51
CA PRO A 376 19.20 -4.56 0.29
C PRO A 376 18.73 -3.40 1.18
N LEU A 377 17.43 -3.34 1.42
CA LEU A 377 16.82 -2.37 2.34
C LEU A 377 17.18 -2.72 3.78
N ASN A 378 17.17 -4.00 4.11
CA ASN A 378 17.61 -4.56 5.39
C ASN A 378 18.46 -5.80 5.10
N ASP A 379 19.60 -5.93 5.79
CA ASP A 379 20.50 -7.08 5.64
C ASP A 379 20.11 -8.27 6.52
N LYS A 380 19.23 -8.05 7.50
CA LYS A 380 18.76 -9.03 8.49
C LYS A 380 17.28 -8.84 8.77
N PRO A 381 16.56 -9.88 9.25
CA PRO A 381 15.16 -9.75 9.63
C PRO A 381 14.90 -8.56 10.55
N ILE A 382 13.76 -7.92 10.37
CA ILE A 382 13.34 -6.78 11.16
C ILE A 382 12.87 -7.28 12.52
N ALA A 383 13.54 -6.82 13.58
CA ALA A 383 13.12 -7.08 14.94
C ALA A 383 11.78 -6.39 15.24
N LEU A 384 10.84 -7.15 15.83
CA LEU A 384 9.50 -6.66 16.13
C LEU A 384 9.45 -5.98 17.50
N PRO A 385 8.55 -5.02 17.75
CA PRO A 385 8.44 -4.37 19.05
C PRO A 385 8.29 -5.40 20.18
N GLY A 386 9.05 -5.25 21.27
CA GLY A 386 9.05 -6.23 22.38
C GLY A 386 7.67 -6.61 22.91
N PRO A 387 6.73 -5.67 23.14
CA PRO A 387 5.43 -6.06 23.64
C PRO A 387 4.56 -6.77 22.56
N LYS A 388 4.87 -6.61 21.26
CA LYS A 388 4.29 -7.43 20.18
C LYS A 388 4.82 -8.86 20.23
N VAL A 389 6.13 -9.05 20.39
CA VAL A 389 6.72 -10.39 20.50
C VAL A 389 6.15 -11.16 21.70
N ARG A 390 5.98 -10.50 22.85
CA ARG A 390 5.32 -11.13 24.03
C ARG A 390 3.90 -11.58 23.74
N ASP A 391 3.12 -10.75 23.05
CA ASP A 391 1.77 -11.10 22.62
C ASP A 391 1.78 -12.31 21.67
N LEU A 392 2.71 -12.36 20.71
CA LEU A 392 2.84 -13.46 19.77
C LEU A 392 3.30 -14.77 20.44
N GLN A 393 4.23 -14.70 21.38
CA GLN A 393 4.67 -15.86 22.17
C GLN A 393 3.54 -16.41 23.04
N SER A 394 2.63 -15.57 23.53
CA SER A 394 1.46 -16.02 24.27
C SER A 394 0.41 -16.74 23.41
N PHE A 395 0.60 -16.81 22.08
CA PHE A 395 -0.22 -17.61 21.18
C PHE A 395 0.26 -19.06 21.04
N LEU A 396 1.47 -19.41 21.51
CA LEU A 396 2.09 -20.72 21.28
C LEU A 396 1.20 -21.91 21.70
N ASP A 397 0.44 -21.78 22.80
CA ASP A 397 -0.46 -22.81 23.30
C ASP A 397 -1.65 -23.08 22.35
N TYR A 398 -1.97 -22.13 21.49
CA TYR A 398 -3.08 -22.21 20.53
C TYR A 398 -2.63 -22.62 19.12
N LEU A 399 -1.33 -22.85 18.92
CA LEU A 399 -0.72 -23.20 17.64
C LEU A 399 -0.31 -24.67 17.58
N GLN A 400 -0.28 -25.22 16.36
CA GLN A 400 0.28 -26.54 16.15
C GLN A 400 1.77 -26.56 16.54
N PRO A 401 2.28 -27.68 17.10
CA PRO A 401 3.69 -27.81 17.47
C PRO A 401 4.66 -27.47 16.34
N SER A 402 4.28 -27.73 15.08
CA SER A 402 5.08 -27.40 13.89
C SER A 402 5.24 -25.91 13.62
N SER A 403 4.29 -25.08 14.07
CA SER A 403 4.26 -23.63 13.82
C SER A 403 4.96 -22.84 14.92
N ARG A 404 5.07 -23.42 16.12
CA ARG A 404 5.66 -22.78 17.31
C ARG A 404 7.11 -22.29 17.12
N PRO A 405 8.02 -23.04 16.45
CA PRO A 405 9.41 -22.60 16.31
C PRO A 405 9.57 -21.23 15.65
N PHE A 406 8.71 -20.91 14.67
CA PHE A 406 8.71 -19.62 14.00
C PHE A 406 8.51 -18.45 14.97
N TYR A 407 7.51 -18.55 15.86
CA TYR A 407 7.21 -17.52 16.85
C TYR A 407 8.27 -17.41 17.95
N VAL A 408 8.89 -18.52 18.32
CA VAL A 408 9.99 -18.53 19.29
C VAL A 408 11.23 -17.85 18.72
N SER A 409 11.47 -17.95 17.41
CA SER A 409 12.62 -17.33 16.74
C SER A 409 12.48 -15.83 16.44
N LEU A 410 11.35 -15.20 16.76
CA LEU A 410 11.13 -13.78 16.46
C LEU A 410 12.08 -12.88 17.26
N GLU A 411 12.82 -12.03 16.55
CA GLU A 411 13.74 -11.07 17.15
C GLU A 411 12.96 -9.95 17.88
N THR A 412 13.41 -9.63 19.10
CA THR A 412 12.81 -8.60 19.95
C THR A 412 13.53 -7.28 19.79
N GLY A 413 12.81 -6.30 19.24
CA GLY A 413 13.23 -4.90 19.09
C GLY A 413 12.82 -4.04 20.28
N PRO A 414 12.91 -2.70 20.16
CA PRO A 414 12.69 -1.75 21.25
C PRO A 414 11.26 -1.82 21.85
N GLU A 415 11.14 -1.41 23.11
CA GLU A 415 9.88 -1.34 23.91
C GLU A 415 8.97 -0.17 23.49
N MET A 416 8.76 0.04 22.19
CA MET A 416 7.84 1.06 21.68
C MET A 416 6.47 0.45 21.35
N GLU A 417 5.41 1.22 21.58
CA GLU A 417 4.06 0.85 21.10
C GLU A 417 3.99 0.93 19.57
N GLU A 418 3.31 -0.04 18.98
CA GLU A 418 3.16 -0.17 17.53
C GLU A 418 2.29 0.98 16.99
N VAL A 419 2.89 1.93 16.26
CA VAL A 419 2.15 2.94 15.51
C VAL A 419 1.74 2.34 14.18
N LEU A 420 0.60 1.64 14.15
CA LEU A 420 -0.02 1.22 12.90
C LEU A 420 -0.50 2.46 12.14
N SER A 421 0.24 2.85 11.11
CA SER A 421 -0.20 3.82 10.10
C SER A 421 -1.36 3.21 9.29
N CYS A 422 -2.59 3.30 9.76
CA CYS A 422 -3.74 2.89 8.95
C CYS A 422 -3.80 3.79 7.71
N SER A 423 -3.54 3.20 6.53
CA SER A 423 -3.51 3.89 5.23
C SER A 423 -4.89 4.35 4.75
N ASP A 424 -5.97 3.86 5.36
CA ASP A 424 -7.34 4.11 4.88
C ASP A 424 -7.86 5.54 5.14
N GLU A 425 -7.08 6.44 5.77
CA GLU A 425 -7.60 7.76 6.19
C GLU A 425 -7.00 8.95 5.43
N ASN A 426 -6.18 8.71 4.41
CA ASN A 426 -5.69 9.75 3.49
C ASN A 426 -5.79 9.33 2.02
N CYS A 427 -6.91 8.70 1.67
CA CYS A 427 -7.41 8.69 0.31
C CYS A 427 -8.20 9.99 0.07
#